data_AF-A0A3A8GLH8-F1
#
_entry.id   AF-A0A3A8GLH8-F1
#
_cell.length_a   1.000
_cell.length_b   1.000
_cell.length_c   1.000
_cell.angle_alpha   90.00
_cell.angle_beta   90.00
_cell.angle_gamma   90.00
#
_symmetry.space_group_name_H-M   'P 1'
#
loop_
_entity.id
_entity.type
_entity.pdbx_description
1 polymer ?
#
loop_
_entity_poly.entity_id
_entity_poly.type
_entity_poly.pdbx_seq_one_letter_code
_entity_poly.pdbx_strand_id
1 'polypeptide(L)'
;MAVRTHGALAEELRPVFKEYMRQALLIDRRGQVKDPEHRYFLALLLNVERGEHIQQLVRQRFPDRDPVDLIMKWVTALTQPAEGGARSRDSLGVPLDESALIVFRELLHSRGHAEVMARLKETFDDDEVDGQSDDIAALAASLRESTLFRPLFRG
;
A
#
# COMPACT_ATOMS: atom_id res chain seq x y z
N MET A 1 2.36 -42.52 -8.52
CA MET A 1 2.72 -41.37 -9.36
C MET A 1 1.60 -40.31 -9.28
N ALA A 2 1.61 -39.42 -8.29
CA ALA A 2 0.54 -38.41 -8.14
C ALA A 2 1.05 -37.08 -7.55
N VAL A 3 2.27 -36.66 -7.91
CA VAL A 3 2.87 -35.41 -7.40
C VAL A 3 3.23 -34.43 -8.54
N ARG A 4 3.09 -34.82 -9.82
CA ARG A 4 3.53 -33.99 -10.95
C ARG A 4 2.45 -33.15 -11.63
N THR A 5 1.17 -33.37 -11.33
CA THR A 5 0.05 -32.66 -11.98
C THR A 5 -0.42 -31.42 -11.22
N HIS A 6 0.05 -31.19 -9.99
CA HIS A 6 -0.38 -30.06 -9.17
C HIS A 6 0.47 -28.79 -9.33
N GLY A 7 1.63 -28.84 -10.01
CA GLY A 7 2.50 -27.68 -10.19
C GLY A 7 1.88 -26.59 -11.07
N ALA A 8 1.49 -26.95 -12.29
CA ALA A 8 0.91 -26.01 -13.26
C ALA A 8 -0.43 -25.43 -12.77
N LEU A 9 -1.32 -26.27 -12.23
CA LEU A 9 -2.58 -25.81 -11.65
C LEU A 9 -2.37 -24.92 -10.42
N ALA A 10 -1.38 -25.22 -9.57
CA ALA A 10 -1.06 -24.36 -8.43
C ALA A 10 -0.48 -23.00 -8.85
N GLU A 11 0.26 -22.95 -9.97
CA GLU A 11 0.73 -21.68 -10.56
C GLU A 11 -0.41 -20.87 -11.15
N GLU A 12 -1.35 -21.51 -11.85
CA GLU A 12 -2.55 -20.88 -12.41
C GLU A 12 -3.51 -20.36 -11.33
N LEU A 13 -3.65 -21.08 -10.21
CA LEU A 13 -4.55 -20.67 -9.11
C LEU A 13 -3.93 -19.65 -8.14
N ARG A 14 -2.61 -19.45 -8.19
CA ARG A 14 -1.90 -18.53 -7.28
C ARG A 14 -2.48 -17.09 -7.30
N PRO A 15 -2.77 -16.48 -8.46
CA PRO A 15 -3.40 -15.16 -8.50
C PRO A 15 -4.79 -15.13 -7.87
N VAL A 16 -5.58 -16.20 -8.03
CA VAL A 16 -6.93 -16.33 -7.47
C VAL A 16 -6.88 -16.37 -5.95
N PHE A 17 -5.98 -17.16 -5.37
CA PHE A 17 -5.80 -17.19 -3.91
C PHE A 17 -5.29 -15.86 -3.35
N LYS A 18 -4.36 -15.19 -4.04
CA LYS A 18 -3.88 -13.85 -3.65
C LYS A 18 -5.03 -12.85 -3.59
N GLU A 19 -5.90 -12.86 -4.59
CA GLU A 19 -7.08 -11.97 -4.62
C GLU A 19 -8.10 -12.33 -3.53
N TYR A 20 -8.38 -13.61 -3.33
CA TYR A 20 -9.27 -14.07 -2.25
C TYR A 20 -8.77 -13.63 -0.87
N MET A 21 -7.48 -13.82 -0.58
CA MET A 21 -6.88 -13.38 0.68
C MET A 21 -6.95 -11.86 0.85
N ARG A 22 -6.72 -11.10 -0.22
CA ARG A 22 -6.83 -9.64 -0.22
C ARG A 22 -8.25 -9.19 0.15
N GLN A 23 -9.25 -9.76 -0.51
CA GLN A 23 -10.66 -9.44 -0.26
C GLN A 23 -11.07 -9.82 1.17
N ALA A 24 -10.70 -11.01 1.64
CA ALA A 24 -10.98 -11.45 3.00
C ALA A 24 -10.38 -10.50 4.05
N LEU A 25 -9.12 -10.08 3.86
CA LEU A 25 -8.46 -9.10 4.72
C LEU A 25 -9.21 -7.76 4.72
N LEU A 26 -9.52 -7.21 3.55
CA LEU A 26 -10.19 -5.91 3.45
C LEU A 26 -11.63 -5.92 4.03
N ILE A 27 -12.37 -7.01 3.82
CA ILE A 27 -13.72 -7.20 4.35
C ILE A 27 -13.67 -7.29 5.88
N ASP A 28 -12.80 -8.12 6.44
CA ASP A 28 -12.62 -8.26 7.88
C ASP A 28 -12.25 -6.91 8.52
N ARG A 29 -11.25 -6.22 7.95
CA ARG A 29 -10.81 -4.90 8.46
C ARG A 29 -11.89 -3.84 8.37
N ARG A 30 -12.63 -3.77 7.27
CA ARG A 30 -13.73 -2.81 7.12
C ARG A 30 -14.84 -3.03 8.15
N GLY A 31 -15.04 -4.27 8.63
CA GLY A 31 -15.98 -4.57 9.72
C GLY A 31 -15.50 -4.13 11.11
N GLN A 32 -14.19 -3.93 11.29
CA GLN A 32 -13.57 -3.58 12.58
C GLN A 32 -13.33 -2.07 12.73
N VAL A 33 -12.97 -1.39 11.63
CA VAL A 33 -12.64 0.03 11.61
C VAL A 33 -13.87 0.89 11.89
N LYS A 34 -13.79 1.76 12.90
CA LYS A 34 -14.89 2.67 13.28
C LYS A 34 -14.91 3.94 12.45
N ASP A 35 -13.74 4.47 12.11
CA ASP A 35 -13.59 5.71 11.37
C ASP A 35 -14.25 5.60 9.96
N PRO A 36 -15.16 6.51 9.59
CA PRO A 36 -15.85 6.45 8.31
C PRO A 36 -14.95 6.75 7.10
N GLU A 37 -13.92 7.59 7.24
CA GLU A 37 -12.95 7.87 6.17
C GLU A 37 -12.05 6.65 5.94
N HIS A 38 -11.59 5.98 6.99
CA HIS A 38 -10.81 4.74 6.86
C HIS A 38 -11.66 3.62 6.23
N ARG A 39 -12.93 3.47 6.62
CA ARG A 39 -13.85 2.52 5.96
C ARG A 39 -14.08 2.85 4.49
N TYR A 40 -14.14 4.13 4.15
CA TYR A 40 -14.23 4.59 2.77
C TYR A 40 -12.96 4.20 1.99
N PHE A 41 -11.78 4.45 2.54
CA PHE A 41 -10.51 4.07 1.93
C PHE A 41 -10.39 2.57 1.69
N LEU A 42 -10.73 1.73 2.68
CA LEU A 42 -10.76 0.27 2.51
C LEU A 42 -11.76 -0.17 1.42
N ALA A 43 -12.89 0.53 1.29
CA ALA A 43 -13.83 0.26 0.20
C ALA A 43 -13.26 0.65 -1.17
N LEU A 44 -12.49 1.72 -1.27
CA LEU A 44 -11.79 2.07 -2.52
C LEU A 44 -10.76 1.00 -2.88
N LEU A 45 -9.92 0.57 -1.92
CA LEU A 45 -8.95 -0.50 -2.14
C LEU A 45 -9.63 -1.82 -2.56
N LEU A 46 -10.82 -2.10 -2.01
CA LEU A 46 -11.56 -3.31 -2.35
C LEU A 46 -12.14 -3.27 -3.77
N ASN A 47 -12.70 -2.12 -4.18
CA ASN A 47 -13.58 -2.02 -5.35
C ASN A 47 -12.98 -1.29 -6.56
N VAL A 48 -11.83 -0.63 -6.42
CA VAL A 48 -11.22 0.18 -7.48
C VAL A 48 -9.82 -0.36 -7.78
N GLU A 49 -9.54 -0.61 -9.06
CA GLU A 49 -8.32 -1.31 -9.48
C GLU A 49 -7.17 -0.40 -9.94
N ARG A 50 -7.45 0.89 -10.16
CA ARG A 50 -6.49 1.89 -10.67
C ARG A 50 -6.29 3.04 -9.70
N GLY A 51 -5.04 3.43 -9.50
CA GLY A 51 -4.64 4.46 -8.53
C GLY A 51 -5.21 5.82 -8.88
N GLU A 52 -5.20 6.18 -10.17
CA GLU A 52 -5.77 7.44 -10.66
C GLU A 52 -7.27 7.56 -10.36
N HIS A 53 -8.02 6.47 -10.52
CA HIS A 53 -9.45 6.45 -10.21
C HIS A 53 -9.69 6.57 -8.70
N ILE A 54 -8.85 5.95 -7.87
CA ILE A 54 -8.91 6.11 -6.41
C ILE A 54 -8.70 7.59 -6.05
N GLN A 55 -7.65 8.22 -6.57
CA GLN A 55 -7.35 9.64 -6.30
C GLN A 55 -8.48 10.56 -6.81
N GLN A 56 -9.09 10.25 -7.96
CA GLN A 56 -10.23 10.99 -8.49
C GLN A 56 -11.45 10.90 -7.56
N LEU A 57 -11.78 9.70 -7.07
CA LEU A 57 -12.90 9.49 -6.13
C LEU A 57 -12.64 10.16 -4.78
N VAL A 58 -11.39 10.18 -4.31
CA VAL A 58 -11.01 10.94 -3.11
C VAL A 58 -11.21 12.44 -3.34
N ARG A 59 -10.72 12.99 -4.46
CA ARG A 59 -10.87 14.41 -4.82
C ARG A 59 -12.34 14.83 -4.96
N GLN A 60 -13.19 13.98 -5.55
CA GLN A 60 -14.62 14.25 -5.67
C GLN A 60 -15.33 14.30 -4.31
N ARG A 61 -14.93 13.45 -3.37
CA ARG A 61 -15.53 13.38 -2.03
C ARG A 61 -15.00 14.45 -1.08
N PHE A 62 -13.73 14.83 -1.22
CA PHE A 62 -13.02 15.79 -0.37
C PHE A 62 -12.33 16.86 -1.24
N PRO A 63 -13.09 17.78 -1.87
CA PRO A 63 -12.55 18.72 -2.86
C PRO A 63 -11.52 19.70 -2.30
N ASP A 64 -11.61 20.04 -1.01
CA ASP A 64 -10.73 21.02 -0.36
C ASP A 64 -9.42 20.42 0.16
N ARG A 65 -9.15 19.13 -0.10
CA ARG A 65 -7.99 18.42 0.42
C ARG A 65 -7.23 17.74 -0.72
N ASP A 66 -5.91 17.72 -0.61
CA ASP A 66 -5.08 16.95 -1.53
C ASP A 66 -5.34 15.44 -1.35
N PRO A 67 -5.63 14.69 -2.44
CA PRO A 67 -5.96 13.28 -2.34
C PRO A 67 -4.77 12.42 -1.90
N VAL A 68 -3.54 12.78 -2.27
CA VAL A 68 -2.35 12.03 -1.85
C VAL A 68 -2.11 12.22 -0.36
N ASP A 69 -2.27 13.43 0.17
CA ASP A 69 -2.17 13.69 1.60
C ASP A 69 -3.22 12.92 2.42
N LEU A 70 -4.46 12.85 1.94
CA LEU A 70 -5.50 12.05 2.58
C LEU A 70 -5.19 10.56 2.57
N ILE A 71 -4.77 10.03 1.42
CA ILE A 71 -4.39 8.61 1.30
C ILE A 71 -3.21 8.31 2.23
N MET A 72 -2.19 9.16 2.26
CA MET A 72 -1.04 9.00 3.16
C MET A 72 -1.47 9.05 4.63
N LYS A 73 -2.36 9.97 5.01
CA LYS A 73 -2.92 10.02 6.36
C LYS A 73 -3.60 8.71 6.75
N TRP A 74 -4.45 8.17 5.87
CA TRP A 74 -5.16 6.91 6.14
C TRP A 74 -4.23 5.71 6.15
N VAL A 75 -3.25 5.65 5.24
CA VAL A 75 -2.22 4.59 5.22
C VAL A 75 -1.45 4.60 6.53
N THR A 76 -0.92 5.74 6.95
CA THR A 76 -0.17 5.87 8.21
C THR A 76 -1.02 5.44 9.40
N ALA A 77 -2.27 5.89 9.50
CA ALA A 77 -3.16 5.51 10.59
C ALA A 77 -3.48 4.01 10.62
N LEU A 78 -3.57 3.37 9.44
CA LEU A 78 -3.89 1.96 9.30
C LEU A 78 -2.66 1.05 9.34
N THR A 79 -1.44 1.54 9.19
CA THR A 79 -0.21 0.73 9.26
C THR A 79 0.49 0.84 10.61
N GLN A 80 0.28 1.93 11.36
CA GLN A 80 0.85 2.10 12.68
C GLN A 80 0.24 1.12 13.72
N PRO A 81 1.04 0.67 14.71
CA PRO A 81 0.53 -0.04 15.87
C PRO A 81 -0.46 0.86 16.65
N ALA A 82 -1.39 0.27 17.41
CA ALA A 82 -2.19 1.08 18.33
C ALA A 82 -1.26 1.66 19.40
N GLU A 83 -1.63 2.83 19.90
CA GLU A 83 -1.05 3.38 21.13
C GLU A 83 -1.09 2.30 22.23
N GLY A 84 0.07 1.99 22.81
CA GLY A 84 0.21 0.98 23.86
C GLY A 84 0.78 -0.39 23.44
N GLY A 85 1.33 -0.54 22.22
CA GLY A 85 2.11 -1.72 21.83
C GLY A 85 1.30 -2.99 21.54
N ALA A 86 -0.02 -2.94 21.70
CA ALA A 86 -0.91 -3.94 21.13
C ALA A 86 -1.11 -3.65 19.64
N ARG A 87 -1.26 -4.69 18.79
CA ARG A 87 -1.74 -4.46 17.42
C ARG A 87 -3.07 -3.74 17.51
N SER A 88 -3.17 -2.55 16.91
CA SER A 88 -4.48 -1.93 16.72
C SER A 88 -5.34 -2.94 15.99
N ARG A 89 -6.58 -3.19 16.45
CA ARG A 89 -7.54 -3.97 15.64
C ARG A 89 -7.71 -3.33 14.27
N ASP A 90 -7.54 -2.01 14.21
CA ASP A 90 -7.66 -1.21 13.00
C ASP A 90 -6.40 -1.27 12.10
N SER A 91 -5.30 -1.89 12.57
CA SER A 91 -4.07 -1.99 11.78
C SER A 91 -4.19 -3.08 10.68
N LEU A 92 -3.67 -2.77 9.50
CA LEU A 92 -3.51 -3.66 8.36
C LEU A 92 -2.46 -4.76 8.61
N GLY A 93 -1.70 -4.67 9.70
CA GLY A 93 -0.69 -5.66 10.09
C GLY A 93 0.59 -5.60 9.25
N VAL A 94 0.77 -4.55 8.45
CA VAL A 94 1.98 -4.27 7.69
C VAL A 94 2.55 -2.96 8.23
N PRO A 95 3.48 -2.99 9.21
CA PRO A 95 4.11 -1.77 9.68
C PRO A 95 4.93 -1.17 8.53
N LEU A 96 4.79 0.12 8.31
CA LEU A 96 5.63 0.90 7.41
C LEU A 96 6.47 1.84 8.28
N ASP A 97 7.78 1.80 8.10
CA ASP A 97 8.70 2.77 8.68
C ASP A 97 8.72 4.06 7.85
N GLU A 98 9.52 5.03 8.28
CA GLU A 98 9.58 6.36 7.68
C GLU A 98 10.06 6.34 6.23
N SER A 99 11.10 5.55 5.92
CA SER A 99 11.60 5.39 4.55
C SER A 99 10.54 4.74 3.65
N ALA A 100 9.83 3.71 4.12
CA ALA A 100 8.74 3.11 3.36
C ALA A 100 7.58 4.08 3.12
N LEU A 101 7.26 4.96 4.08
CA LEU A 101 6.22 5.98 3.90
C LEU A 101 6.63 7.06 2.88
N ILE A 102 7.90 7.45 2.84
CA ILE A 102 8.42 8.37 1.82
C ILE A 102 8.32 7.72 0.44
N VAL A 103 8.82 6.49 0.28
CA VAL A 103 8.72 5.75 -0.99
C VAL A 103 7.26 5.60 -1.40
N PHE A 104 6.35 5.24 -0.49
CA PHE A 104 4.92 5.09 -0.76
C PHE A 104 4.31 6.38 -1.33
N ARG A 105 4.60 7.53 -0.71
CA ARG A 105 4.10 8.84 -1.16
C ARG A 105 4.57 9.16 -2.57
N GLU A 106 5.85 8.95 -2.86
CA GLU A 106 6.41 9.22 -4.19
C GLU A 106 5.81 8.30 -5.26
N LEU A 107 5.51 7.04 -4.91
CA LEU A 107 4.80 6.11 -5.79
C LEU A 107 3.36 6.57 -6.10
N LEU A 108 2.66 7.21 -5.17
CA LEU A 108 1.32 7.78 -5.42
C LEU A 108 1.34 8.94 -6.40
N HIS A 109 2.46 9.67 -6.47
CA HIS A 109 2.67 10.72 -7.46
C HIS A 109 3.15 10.19 -8.83
N SER A 110 3.19 8.86 -9.03
CA SER A 110 3.72 8.21 -10.23
C SER A 110 5.16 8.63 -10.56
N ARG A 111 5.96 8.97 -9.54
CA ARG A 111 7.34 9.41 -9.71
C ARG A 111 8.29 8.21 -9.93
N GLY A 112 9.38 8.47 -10.65
CA GLY A 112 10.41 7.49 -10.95
C GLY A 112 11.40 7.29 -9.80
N HIS A 113 12.32 6.33 -9.99
CA HIS A 113 13.34 6.01 -8.98
C HIS A 113 14.21 7.23 -8.62
N ALA A 114 14.60 8.03 -9.60
CA ALA A 114 15.45 9.21 -9.38
C ALA A 114 14.80 10.24 -8.46
N GLU A 115 13.50 10.51 -8.64
CA GLU A 115 12.76 11.44 -7.77
C GLU A 115 12.56 10.88 -6.36
N VAL A 116 12.34 9.57 -6.22
CA VAL A 116 12.28 8.90 -4.91
C VAL A 116 13.59 9.09 -4.15
N MET A 117 14.72 8.84 -4.81
CA MET A 117 16.06 9.01 -4.23
C MET A 117 16.29 10.46 -3.81
N ALA A 118 15.97 11.43 -4.69
CA ALA A 118 16.09 12.84 -4.36
C ALA A 118 15.26 13.23 -3.13
N ARG A 119 14.05 12.66 -2.98
CA ARG A 119 13.19 12.94 -1.83
C ARG A 119 13.72 12.33 -0.53
N LEU A 120 14.28 11.13 -0.59
CA LEU A 120 14.89 10.49 0.58
C LEU A 120 16.10 11.29 1.09
N LYS A 121 16.91 11.85 0.19
CA LYS A 121 18.06 12.72 0.51
C LYS A 121 17.69 14.04 1.18
N GLU A 122 16.44 14.48 1.08
CA GLU A 122 15.99 15.63 1.89
C GLU A 122 15.82 15.29 3.38
N THR A 123 15.73 14.00 3.72
CA THR A 123 15.43 13.51 5.08
C THR A 123 16.59 12.72 5.69
N PHE A 124 17.35 12.00 4.87
CA PHE A 124 18.46 11.13 5.28
C PHE A 124 19.78 11.57 4.64
N ASP A 125 20.90 11.02 5.11
CA ASP A 125 22.22 11.32 4.57
C ASP A 125 22.38 10.83 3.12
N ASP A 126 23.02 11.66 2.28
CA ASP A 126 23.16 11.40 0.84
C ASP A 126 23.94 10.11 0.54
N ASP A 127 25.05 9.88 1.25
CA ASP A 127 25.90 8.70 1.04
C ASP A 127 25.19 7.42 1.52
N GLU A 128 24.40 7.52 2.59
CA GLU A 128 23.55 6.43 3.07
C GLU A 128 22.45 6.07 2.06
N VAL A 129 21.74 7.07 1.53
CA VAL A 129 20.68 6.86 0.53
C VAL A 129 21.25 6.26 -0.74
N ASP A 130 22.37 6.78 -1.26
CA ASP A 130 23.01 6.23 -2.45
C ASP A 130 23.49 4.79 -2.24
N GLY A 131 24.02 4.49 -1.05
CA GLY A 131 24.41 3.13 -0.65
C GLY A 131 23.24 2.14 -0.57
N GLN A 132 22.01 2.62 -0.33
CA GLN A 132 20.79 1.82 -0.21
C GLN A 132 19.90 1.86 -1.46
N SER A 133 20.38 2.40 -2.59
CA SER A 133 19.58 2.56 -3.83
C SER A 133 18.89 1.28 -4.29
N ASP A 134 19.60 0.14 -4.24
CA ASP A 134 19.05 -1.16 -4.66
C ASP A 134 17.94 -1.66 -3.69
N ASP A 135 18.12 -1.44 -2.39
CA ASP A 135 17.13 -1.79 -1.37
C ASP A 135 15.88 -0.90 -1.50
N ILE A 136 16.05 0.39 -1.79
CA ILE A 136 14.96 1.33 -2.07
C ILE A 136 14.18 0.89 -3.32
N ALA A 137 14.88 0.47 -4.38
CA ALA A 137 14.24 -0.05 -5.59
C ALA A 137 13.45 -1.34 -5.29
N ALA A 138 14.02 -2.25 -4.48
CA ALA A 138 13.37 -3.49 -4.05
C ALA A 138 12.13 -3.22 -3.17
N LEU A 139 12.19 -2.23 -2.29
CA LEU A 139 11.07 -1.76 -1.48
C LEU A 139 9.96 -1.19 -2.36
N ALA A 140 10.29 -0.34 -3.32
CA ALA A 140 9.33 0.22 -4.27
C ALA A 140 8.65 -0.88 -5.12
N ALA A 141 9.39 -1.89 -5.55
CA ALA A 141 8.83 -3.05 -6.25
C ALA A 141 7.89 -3.86 -5.34
N SER A 142 8.30 -4.09 -4.09
CA SER A 142 7.51 -4.82 -3.10
C SER A 142 6.19 -4.11 -2.77
N LEU A 143 6.19 -2.77 -2.70
CA LEU A 143 4.97 -1.97 -2.52
C LEU A 143 4.03 -2.07 -3.73
N ARG A 144 4.57 -2.03 -4.96
CA ARG A 144 3.77 -2.18 -6.20
C ARG A 144 3.13 -3.57 -6.32
N GLU A 145 3.82 -4.60 -5.86
CA GLU A 145 3.34 -5.98 -5.88
C GLU A 145 2.56 -6.39 -4.62
N SER A 146 2.46 -5.49 -3.63
CA SER A 146 1.70 -5.72 -2.41
C SER A 146 0.24 -6.03 -2.76
N THR A 147 -0.26 -7.16 -2.29
CA THR A 147 -1.68 -7.52 -2.48
C THR A 147 -2.61 -6.42 -2.01
N LEU A 148 -2.26 -5.73 -0.94
CA LEU A 148 -3.10 -4.70 -0.32
C LEU A 148 -3.05 -3.36 -1.06
N PHE A 149 -1.86 -2.90 -1.42
CA PHE A 149 -1.63 -1.54 -1.93
C PHE A 149 -1.50 -1.46 -3.45
N ARG A 150 -1.34 -2.59 -4.15
CA ARG A 150 -1.23 -2.65 -5.61
C ARG A 150 -2.25 -1.79 -6.37
N PRO A 151 -3.55 -1.70 -5.97
CA PRO A 151 -4.49 -0.85 -6.68
C PRO A 151 -4.12 0.63 -6.69
N LEU A 152 -3.34 1.12 -5.72
CA LEU A 152 -2.91 2.52 -5.64
C LEU A 152 -1.82 2.86 -6.64
N PHE A 153 -1.03 1.87 -7.07
CA PHE A 153 0.15 2.06 -7.91
C PHE A 153 -0.04 1.55 -9.34
N ARG A 154 -1.22 1.01 -9.66
CA ARG A 154 -1.60 0.67 -11.03
C ARG A 154 -2.06 1.93 -11.77
N GLY A 155 -1.29 2.31 -12.80
CA GLY A 155 -1.71 3.21 -13.89
C GLY A 155 -2.20 2.40 -15.08
#